data_AF-A0A2E3FQL4-F1
#
_entry.id   AF-A0A2E3FQL4-F1
#
_cell.length_a   1.000
_cell.length_b   1.000
_cell.length_c   1.000
_cell.angle_alpha   90.00
_cell.angle_beta   90.00
_cell.angle_gamma   90.00
#
_symmetry.space_group_name_H-M   'P 1'
#
loop_
_entity.id
_entity.type
_entity.pdbx_description
1 polymer ?
#
loop_
_entity_poly.entity_id
_entity_poly.type
_entity_poly.pdbx_seq_one_letter_code
_entity_poly.pdbx_strand_id
1 'polypeptide(L)'
;MLNPILSDNMFIVLGRFQPFHNGHAHLLEAALALGPTTIAIGSSEAEMSMNNPWDADERAQMIREYLDGRDAKIVQIPDINDPPNWVEHAKGFHGDGTLVTSDEETKNLYSESDFPVHWVDYSQRESLEGWRVRLTLKMLSTVYEQDGQKQVMLASIPEKVVNWLIDNDALHRLYSISQGLEHQG
;
A
#
# COMPACT_ATOMS: atom_id res chain seq x y z
N MET A 1 -15.11 -37.50 10.30
CA MET A 1 -14.19 -37.34 9.15
C MET A 1 -13.23 -36.24 9.53
N LEU A 2 -11.94 -36.52 9.46
CA LEU A 2 -10.86 -35.65 9.94
C LEU A 2 -10.80 -34.36 9.10
N ASN A 3 -10.72 -33.21 9.77
CA ASN A 3 -10.35 -31.94 9.16
C ASN A 3 -8.99 -32.10 8.48
N PRO A 4 -8.86 -31.87 7.16
CA PRO A 4 -7.55 -31.73 6.57
C PRO A 4 -7.02 -30.35 6.95
N ILE A 5 -5.95 -30.37 7.76
CA ILE A 5 -4.87 -29.37 7.88
C ILE A 5 -5.21 -28.00 7.27
N LEU A 6 -5.42 -26.99 8.11
CA LEU A 6 -5.31 -25.57 7.72
C LEU A 6 -4.07 -25.44 6.84
N SER A 7 -4.23 -25.20 5.55
CA SER A 7 -3.10 -25.08 4.64
C SER A 7 -2.15 -24.01 5.18
N ASP A 8 -0.86 -24.33 5.33
CA ASP A 8 0.23 -23.41 5.67
C ASP A 8 0.47 -22.33 4.59
N ASN A 9 -0.56 -22.01 3.78
CA ASN A 9 -0.49 -21.07 2.68
C ASN A 9 -0.60 -19.64 3.23
N MET A 10 0.46 -18.86 3.07
CA MET A 10 0.49 -17.43 3.36
C MET A 10 -0.12 -16.64 2.20
N PHE A 11 -0.90 -15.61 2.50
CA PHE A 11 -1.41 -14.67 1.50
C PHE A 11 -0.59 -13.40 1.51
N ILE A 12 -0.18 -12.93 0.33
CA ILE A 12 0.76 -11.81 0.19
C ILE A 12 0.03 -10.64 -0.45
N VAL A 13 -0.01 -9.51 0.25
CA VAL A 13 -0.49 -8.23 -0.30
C VAL A 13 0.72 -7.35 -0.53
N LEU A 14 1.00 -7.04 -1.79
CA LEU A 14 2.16 -6.25 -2.19
C LEU A 14 1.72 -4.89 -2.71
N GLY A 15 2.41 -3.84 -2.26
CA GLY A 15 2.16 -2.50 -2.74
C GLY A 15 3.19 -1.49 -2.25
N ARG A 16 3.20 -0.32 -2.88
CA ARG A 16 4.00 0.81 -2.38
C ARG A 16 3.31 1.53 -1.23
N PHE A 17 1.98 1.46 -1.12
CA PHE A 17 1.21 2.09 -0.04
C PHE A 17 1.51 3.59 0.17
N GLN A 18 1.53 4.38 -0.92
CA GLN A 18 1.83 5.82 -0.90
C GLN A 18 0.59 6.69 -1.18
N PRO A 19 -0.35 6.89 -0.22
CA PRO A 19 -0.43 6.28 1.11
C PRO A 19 -1.21 4.94 1.06
N PHE A 20 -1.44 4.32 2.23
CA PHE A 20 -2.47 3.29 2.35
C PHE A 20 -3.86 3.90 2.10
N HIS A 21 -4.71 3.24 1.30
CA HIS A 21 -5.98 3.78 0.83
C HIS A 21 -7.03 2.68 0.62
N ASN A 22 -8.27 3.02 0.28
CA ASN A 22 -9.40 2.08 0.23
C ASN A 22 -9.19 0.91 -0.75
N GLY A 23 -8.49 1.13 -1.88
CA GLY A 23 -8.07 0.02 -2.75
C GLY A 23 -7.16 -1.00 -2.07
N HIS A 24 -6.17 -0.55 -1.28
CA HIS A 24 -5.31 -1.43 -0.49
C HIS A 24 -6.08 -2.13 0.64
N ALA A 25 -6.98 -1.40 1.31
CA ALA A 25 -7.86 -1.95 2.33
C ALA A 25 -8.66 -3.13 1.78
N HIS A 26 -9.28 -2.97 0.61
CA HIS A 26 -10.04 -4.05 -0.05
C HIS A 26 -9.19 -5.29 -0.32
N LEU A 27 -7.97 -5.12 -0.85
CA LEU A 27 -7.03 -6.24 -1.07
C LEU A 27 -6.64 -6.93 0.24
N LEU A 28 -6.37 -6.13 1.28
CA LEU A 28 -5.97 -6.65 2.58
C LEU A 28 -7.10 -7.43 3.25
N GLU A 29 -8.34 -6.94 3.20
CA GLU A 29 -9.50 -7.68 3.72
C GLU A 29 -9.71 -9.00 2.96
N ALA A 30 -9.53 -9.01 1.64
CA ALA A 30 -9.61 -10.23 0.85
C ALA A 30 -8.54 -11.25 1.26
N ALA A 31 -7.29 -10.82 1.47
CA ALA A 31 -6.21 -11.70 1.93
C ALA A 31 -6.44 -12.25 3.34
N LEU A 32 -6.83 -11.39 4.29
CA LEU A 32 -7.12 -11.77 5.67
C LEU A 32 -8.28 -12.76 5.78
N ALA A 33 -9.29 -12.65 4.90
CA ALA A 33 -10.39 -13.61 4.84
C ALA A 33 -9.96 -14.99 4.33
N LEU A 34 -8.86 -15.07 3.57
CA LEU A 34 -8.30 -16.32 3.05
C LEU A 34 -7.38 -17.01 4.08
N GLY A 35 -6.65 -16.25 4.90
CA GLY A 35 -5.80 -16.81 5.95
C GLY A 35 -4.66 -15.91 6.43
N PRO A 36 -3.61 -16.49 7.05
CA PRO A 36 -2.42 -15.75 7.49
C PRO A 36 -1.87 -14.88 6.36
N THR A 37 -1.57 -13.62 6.67
CA THR A 37 -1.25 -12.61 5.66
C THR A 37 0.09 -11.94 5.93
N THR A 38 0.90 -11.78 4.87
CA THR A 38 2.08 -10.93 4.82
C THR A 38 1.82 -9.71 3.94
N ILE A 39 2.06 -8.52 4.48
CA ILE A 39 1.94 -7.25 3.78
C ILE A 39 3.36 -6.81 3.40
N ALA A 40 3.63 -6.76 2.11
CA ALA A 40 4.92 -6.44 1.54
C ALA A 40 4.94 -4.99 1.04
N ILE A 41 5.70 -4.13 1.71
CA ILE A 41 5.88 -2.73 1.37
C ILE A 41 7.04 -2.63 0.36
N GLY A 42 6.71 -2.47 -0.93
CA GLY A 42 7.69 -2.28 -2.01
C GLY A 42 8.28 -0.87 -2.04
N SER A 43 9.37 -0.68 -2.80
CA SER A 43 10.13 0.58 -2.86
C SER A 43 10.46 1.11 -1.46
N SER A 44 10.93 0.25 -0.56
CA SER A 44 11.14 0.60 0.85
C SER A 44 12.23 1.65 1.09
N GLU A 45 13.22 1.69 0.20
CA GLU A 45 14.40 2.55 0.19
C GLU A 45 14.19 3.86 -0.59
N ALA A 46 13.03 4.02 -1.23
CA ALA A 46 12.80 5.14 -2.12
C ALA A 46 12.97 6.50 -1.42
N GLU A 47 13.73 7.38 -2.07
CA GLU A 47 13.91 8.76 -1.58
C GLU A 47 12.59 9.55 -1.62
N MET A 48 12.49 10.49 -0.68
CA MET A 48 11.30 11.32 -0.53
C MET A 48 11.03 12.13 -1.80
N SER A 49 9.81 11.98 -2.34
CA SER A 49 9.38 12.66 -3.57
C SER A 49 7.85 12.76 -3.63
N MET A 50 7.29 13.47 -4.62
CA MET A 50 5.82 13.47 -4.82
C MET A 50 5.25 12.08 -5.14
N ASN A 51 6.09 11.17 -5.63
CA ASN A 51 5.71 9.78 -5.87
C ASN A 51 5.88 8.91 -4.62
N ASN A 52 6.87 9.21 -3.77
CA ASN A 52 7.16 8.53 -2.51
C ASN A 52 7.22 9.54 -1.34
N PRO A 53 6.09 10.14 -0.94
CA PRO A 53 6.11 11.17 0.10
C PRO A 53 6.27 10.63 1.53
N TRP A 54 6.00 9.34 1.76
CA TRP A 54 6.18 8.67 3.05
C TRP A 54 7.25 7.59 2.99
N ASP A 55 8.07 7.46 4.02
CA ASP A 55 9.07 6.38 4.08
C ASP A 55 8.42 5.02 4.37
N ALA A 56 9.22 3.94 4.43
CA ALA A 56 8.68 2.60 4.68
C ALA A 56 8.09 2.41 6.09
N ASP A 57 8.60 3.13 7.08
CA ASP A 57 8.15 3.00 8.48
C ASP A 57 6.83 3.73 8.69
N GLU A 58 6.66 4.91 8.10
CA GLU A 58 5.41 5.67 8.10
C GLU A 58 4.30 4.89 7.40
N ARG A 59 4.59 4.28 6.25
CA ARG A 59 3.65 3.40 5.55
C ARG A 59 3.26 2.20 6.39
N ALA A 60 4.23 1.57 7.06
CA ALA A 60 3.97 0.48 7.99
C ALA A 60 3.11 0.94 9.17
N GLN A 61 3.29 2.15 9.69
CA GLN A 61 2.43 2.72 10.74
C GLN A 61 0.98 2.89 10.25
N MET A 62 0.77 3.49 9.06
CA MET A 62 -0.58 3.60 8.47
C MET A 62 -1.28 2.24 8.36
N ILE A 63 -0.55 1.22 7.90
CA ILE A 63 -1.08 -0.15 7.79
C ILE A 63 -1.41 -0.72 9.17
N ARG A 64 -0.56 -0.52 10.19
CA ARG A 64 -0.82 -0.98 11.56
C ARG A 64 -2.05 -0.30 12.18
N GLU A 65 -2.23 1.00 11.96
CA GLU A 65 -3.44 1.73 12.39
C GLU A 65 -4.70 1.14 11.75
N TYR A 66 -4.62 0.75 10.48
CA TYR A 66 -5.72 0.08 9.78
C TYR A 66 -5.97 -1.36 10.25
N LEU A 67 -4.91 -2.11 10.57
CA LEU A 67 -5.01 -3.47 11.09
C LEU A 67 -5.70 -3.51 12.47
N ASP A 68 -5.54 -2.47 13.29
CA ASP A 68 -6.21 -2.33 14.60
C ASP A 68 -6.01 -3.56 15.50
N GLY A 69 -4.78 -4.09 15.52
CA GLY A 69 -4.40 -5.27 16.31
C GLY A 69 -4.65 -6.63 15.65
N ARG A 70 -5.20 -6.67 14.42
CA ARG A 70 -5.28 -7.90 13.62
C ARG A 70 -3.89 -8.40 13.24
N ASP A 71 -3.70 -9.71 13.29
CA ASP A 71 -2.41 -10.35 13.03
C ASP A 71 -2.09 -10.38 11.53
N ALA A 72 -1.00 -9.72 11.15
CA ALA A 72 -0.41 -9.77 9.82
C ALA A 72 1.08 -9.41 9.91
N LYS A 73 1.91 -10.14 9.17
CA LYS A 73 3.35 -9.83 9.07
C LYS A 73 3.53 -8.63 8.15
N ILE A 74 4.35 -7.66 8.52
CA ILE A 74 4.73 -6.55 7.62
C ILE A 74 6.22 -6.70 7.28
N VAL A 75 6.54 -6.67 5.99
CA VAL A 75 7.92 -6.68 5.49
C VAL A 75 8.17 -5.50 4.55
N GLN A 76 9.41 -5.04 4.49
CA GLN A 76 9.86 -3.95 3.63
C GLN A 76 10.78 -4.53 2.56
N ILE A 77 10.48 -4.26 1.30
CA ILE A 77 11.19 -4.81 0.14
C ILE A 77 11.85 -3.64 -0.60
N PRO A 78 13.18 -3.56 -0.62
CA PRO A 78 13.86 -2.57 -1.44
C PRO A 78 13.76 -2.94 -2.92
N ASP A 79 13.67 -1.97 -3.82
CA ASP A 79 13.70 -2.26 -5.24
C ASP A 79 15.10 -2.72 -5.68
N ILE A 80 15.14 -3.51 -6.75
CA ILE A 80 16.37 -3.90 -7.42
C ILE A 80 16.28 -3.46 -8.88
N ASN A 81 17.40 -3.01 -9.45
CA ASN A 81 17.49 -2.64 -10.87
C ASN A 81 17.62 -3.87 -11.78
N ASP A 82 16.82 -4.91 -11.52
CA ASP A 82 16.86 -6.19 -12.23
C ASP A 82 15.45 -6.80 -12.32
N PRO A 83 14.62 -6.33 -13.27
CA PRO A 83 13.23 -6.76 -13.40
C PRO A 83 13.03 -8.29 -13.51
N PRO A 84 13.84 -9.04 -14.28
CA PRO A 84 13.72 -10.50 -14.35
C PRO A 84 13.84 -11.24 -13.01
N ASN A 85 14.61 -10.68 -12.05
CA ASN A 85 14.86 -11.31 -10.76
C ASN A 85 14.04 -10.71 -9.61
N TRP A 86 13.15 -9.76 -9.90
CA TRP A 86 12.44 -9.01 -8.87
C TRP A 86 11.49 -9.89 -8.05
N VAL A 87 10.80 -10.87 -8.66
CA VAL A 87 9.89 -11.77 -7.92
C VAL A 87 10.65 -12.65 -6.95
N GLU A 88 11.79 -13.24 -7.38
CA GLU A 88 12.63 -14.06 -6.50
C GLU A 88 13.23 -13.23 -5.36
N HIS A 89 13.67 -12.00 -5.66
CA HIS A 89 14.10 -11.05 -4.64
C HIS A 89 13.00 -10.74 -3.64
N ALA A 90 11.80 -10.36 -4.11
CA ALA A 90 10.66 -10.05 -3.25
C ALA A 90 10.26 -11.25 -2.38
N LYS A 91 10.30 -12.45 -2.95
CA LYS A 91 10.07 -13.73 -2.26
C LYS A 91 11.02 -13.95 -1.09
N GLY A 92 12.27 -13.50 -1.19
CA GLY A 92 13.23 -13.51 -0.07
C GLY A 92 12.74 -12.75 1.18
N PHE A 93 11.80 -11.82 1.03
CA PHE A 93 11.22 -11.04 2.13
C PHE A 93 9.84 -11.56 2.56
N HIS A 94 8.92 -11.68 1.60
CA HIS A 94 7.54 -12.04 1.90
C HIS A 94 7.31 -13.56 2.06
N GLY A 95 8.25 -14.39 1.60
CA GLY A 95 8.21 -15.84 1.67
C GLY A 95 7.34 -16.50 0.60
N ASP A 96 7.20 -17.82 0.68
CA ASP A 96 6.27 -18.58 -0.15
C ASP A 96 4.80 -18.26 0.18
N GLY A 97 3.91 -18.41 -0.79
CA GLY A 97 2.49 -18.18 -0.58
C GLY A 97 1.72 -17.94 -1.87
N THR A 98 0.61 -17.22 -1.75
CA THR A 98 -0.21 -16.77 -2.87
C THR A 98 -0.30 -15.24 -2.88
N LEU A 99 0.10 -14.61 -3.98
CA LEU A 99 -0.07 -13.17 -4.18
C LEU A 99 -1.55 -12.85 -4.32
N VAL A 100 -2.06 -11.94 -3.51
CA VAL A 100 -3.41 -11.36 -3.63
C VAL A 100 -3.29 -9.99 -4.27
N THR A 101 -3.83 -9.82 -5.48
CA THR A 101 -3.71 -8.56 -6.23
C THR A 101 -4.93 -8.28 -7.11
N SER A 102 -5.15 -7.00 -7.38
CA SER A 102 -6.09 -6.48 -8.39
C SER A 102 -5.35 -5.74 -9.50
N ASP A 103 -4.02 -5.84 -9.54
CA ASP A 103 -3.12 -5.17 -10.49
C ASP A 103 -2.63 -6.12 -11.58
N GLU A 104 -2.98 -5.81 -12.83
CA GLU A 104 -2.66 -6.67 -13.97
C GLU A 104 -1.15 -6.79 -14.20
N GLU A 105 -0.41 -5.69 -14.06
CA GLU A 105 1.05 -5.71 -14.23
C GLU A 105 1.71 -6.61 -13.18
N THR A 106 1.35 -6.43 -11.89
CA THR A 106 1.84 -7.26 -10.79
C THR A 106 1.40 -8.72 -10.94
N LYS A 107 0.16 -8.98 -11.35
CA LYS A 107 -0.33 -10.33 -11.63
C LYS A 107 0.51 -11.00 -12.71
N ASN A 108 0.73 -10.31 -13.83
CA ASN A 108 1.48 -10.86 -14.96
C ASN A 108 2.93 -11.14 -14.55
N LEU A 109 3.58 -10.19 -13.87
CA LEU A 109 4.95 -10.35 -13.35
C LEU A 109 5.11 -11.58 -12.45
N TYR A 110 4.19 -11.79 -11.50
CA TYR A 110 4.23 -12.95 -10.61
C TYR A 110 3.86 -14.26 -11.33
N SER A 111 2.88 -14.22 -12.24
CA SER A 111 2.46 -15.41 -12.99
C SER A 111 3.54 -15.89 -13.97
N GLU A 112 4.29 -14.98 -14.58
CA GLU A 112 5.44 -15.30 -15.44
C GLU A 112 6.58 -15.97 -14.68
N SER A 113 6.61 -15.84 -13.35
CA SER A 113 7.56 -16.50 -12.44
C SER A 113 6.98 -17.77 -11.79
N ASP A 114 5.86 -18.30 -12.30
CA ASP A 114 5.13 -19.45 -11.76
C ASP A 114 4.67 -19.29 -10.30
N PHE A 115 4.60 -18.06 -9.79
CA PHE A 115 4.16 -17.79 -8.42
C PHE A 115 2.62 -17.81 -8.33
N PRO A 116 2.00 -18.46 -7.34
CA PRO A 116 0.54 -18.52 -7.23
C PRO A 116 -0.08 -17.14 -7.07
N VAL A 117 -1.10 -16.82 -7.87
CA VAL A 117 -1.84 -15.55 -7.80
C VAL A 117 -3.33 -15.78 -7.56
N HIS A 118 -3.88 -15.04 -6.59
CA HIS A 118 -5.30 -14.87 -6.36
C HIS A 118 -5.73 -13.48 -6.84
N TRP A 119 -6.54 -13.44 -7.90
CA TRP A 119 -7.07 -12.19 -8.44
C TRP A 119 -8.26 -11.68 -7.63
N VAL A 120 -8.24 -10.41 -7.28
CA VAL A 120 -9.35 -9.71 -6.64
C VAL A 120 -9.94 -8.71 -7.62
N ASP A 121 -11.22 -8.88 -7.94
CA ASP A 121 -11.95 -7.88 -8.71
C ASP A 121 -12.18 -6.63 -7.85
N TYR A 122 -11.94 -5.45 -8.43
CA TYR A 122 -12.21 -4.19 -7.78
C TYR A 122 -12.69 -3.14 -8.77
N SER A 123 -14.01 -2.93 -8.75
CA SER A 123 -14.72 -2.04 -9.69
C SER A 123 -14.41 -0.55 -9.52
N GLN A 124 -13.75 -0.14 -8.43
CA GLN A 124 -13.35 1.26 -8.18
C GLN A 124 -11.86 1.52 -8.42
N ARG A 125 -11.17 0.62 -9.12
CA ARG A 125 -9.72 0.72 -9.35
C ARG A 125 -9.32 2.05 -9.97
N GLU A 126 -10.06 2.55 -10.96
CA GLU A 126 -9.74 3.84 -11.62
C GLU A 126 -9.79 5.05 -10.69
N SER A 127 -10.60 5.03 -9.63
CA SER A 127 -10.69 6.16 -8.68
C SER A 127 -9.76 6.02 -7.48
N LEU A 128 -9.29 4.80 -7.17
CA LEU A 128 -8.48 4.48 -5.99
C LEU A 128 -7.05 4.07 -6.37
N GLU A 129 -6.47 4.78 -7.33
CA GLU A 129 -5.06 4.69 -7.66
C GLU A 129 -4.23 5.64 -6.79
N GLY A 130 -3.09 5.17 -6.30
CA GLY A 130 -2.25 5.97 -5.40
C GLY A 130 -1.87 7.35 -5.94
N TRP A 131 -1.68 7.51 -7.27
CA TRP A 131 -1.37 8.81 -7.86
C TRP A 131 -2.54 9.81 -7.74
N ARG A 132 -3.80 9.35 -7.88
CA ARG A 132 -4.99 10.19 -7.70
C ARG A 132 -5.14 10.59 -6.25
N VAL A 133 -4.97 9.63 -5.33
CA VAL A 133 -5.00 9.90 -3.89
C VAL A 133 -3.95 10.95 -3.53
N ARG A 134 -2.70 10.81 -3.99
CA ARG A 134 -1.65 11.81 -3.75
C ARG A 134 -1.96 13.18 -4.36
N LEU A 135 -2.58 13.24 -5.53
CA LEU A 135 -2.99 14.51 -6.13
C LEU A 135 -4.05 15.23 -5.26
N THR A 136 -5.05 14.51 -4.79
CA THR A 136 -6.05 15.05 -3.85
C THR A 136 -5.38 15.53 -2.57
N LEU A 137 -4.49 14.73 -1.97
CA LEU A 137 -3.77 15.11 -0.75
C LEU A 137 -2.85 16.33 -0.95
N LYS A 138 -2.23 16.45 -2.13
CA LYS A 138 -1.46 17.65 -2.52
C LYS A 138 -2.34 18.90 -2.59
N MET A 139 -3.57 18.79 -3.09
CA MET A 139 -4.50 19.93 -3.07
C MET A 139 -4.89 20.28 -1.62
N LEU A 140 -5.20 19.26 -0.82
CA LEU A 140 -5.59 19.43 0.59
C LEU A 140 -4.47 19.97 1.48
N SER A 141 -3.20 19.80 1.11
CA SER A 141 -2.07 20.36 1.87
C SER A 141 -2.02 21.89 1.87
N THR A 142 -2.85 22.56 1.07
CA THR A 142 -3.02 24.02 1.06
C THR A 142 -4.25 24.51 1.84
N VAL A 143 -5.06 23.57 2.35
CA VAL A 143 -6.27 23.84 3.13
C VAL A 143 -5.92 23.76 4.62
N TYR A 144 -6.36 24.72 5.43
CA TYR A 144 -6.05 24.75 6.87
C TYR A 144 -7.18 24.18 7.75
N GLU A 145 -8.38 23.99 7.19
CA GLU A 145 -9.53 23.46 7.92
C GLU A 145 -9.51 21.92 7.96
N GLN A 146 -9.14 21.37 9.12
CA GLN A 146 -8.97 19.92 9.30
C GLN A 146 -10.26 19.12 9.04
N ASP A 147 -11.42 19.65 9.43
CA ASP A 147 -12.71 18.97 9.19
C ASP A 147 -12.99 18.82 7.68
N GLY A 148 -12.70 19.86 6.89
CA GLY A 148 -12.81 19.82 5.44
C GLY A 148 -11.82 18.84 4.81
N GLN A 149 -10.57 18.82 5.28
CA GLN A 149 -9.58 17.82 4.84
C GLN A 149 -10.05 16.39 5.14
N LYS A 150 -10.52 16.12 6.36
CA LYS A 150 -11.01 14.80 6.79
C LYS A 150 -12.16 14.32 5.90
N GLN A 151 -13.16 15.16 5.64
CA GLN A 151 -14.29 14.80 4.80
C GLN A 151 -13.88 14.39 3.39
N VAL A 152 -12.93 15.11 2.78
CA VAL A 152 -12.45 14.79 1.43
C VAL A 152 -11.59 13.51 1.43
N MET A 153 -10.71 13.35 2.42
CA MET A 153 -9.84 12.17 2.51
C MET A 153 -10.62 10.87 2.69
N LEU A 154 -11.70 10.89 3.49
CA LEU A 154 -12.55 9.72 3.77
C LEU A 154 -13.19 9.11 2.51
N ALA A 155 -13.26 9.85 1.40
CA ALA A 155 -13.74 9.31 0.13
C ALA A 155 -12.80 8.23 -0.45
N SER A 156 -11.52 8.26 -0.10
CA SER A 156 -10.50 7.36 -0.70
C SER A 156 -9.56 6.69 0.30
N ILE A 157 -9.57 7.10 1.58
CA ILE A 157 -8.63 6.64 2.60
C ILE A 157 -9.43 6.16 3.84
N PRO A 158 -9.07 5.01 4.45
CA PRO A 158 -9.72 4.54 5.67
C PRO A 158 -9.58 5.53 6.83
N GLU A 159 -10.60 5.64 7.67
CA GLU A 159 -10.63 6.64 8.75
C GLU A 159 -9.39 6.59 9.66
N LYS A 160 -8.94 5.39 10.04
CA LYS A 160 -7.73 5.21 10.87
C LYS A 160 -6.48 5.84 10.24
N VAL A 161 -6.34 5.70 8.92
CA VAL A 161 -5.22 6.29 8.17
C VAL A 161 -5.42 7.80 7.96
N VAL A 162 -6.66 8.26 7.78
CA VAL A 162 -6.97 9.70 7.76
C VAL A 162 -6.58 10.37 9.08
N ASN A 163 -6.92 9.75 10.22
CA ASN A 163 -6.51 10.25 11.52
C ASN A 163 -4.98 10.27 11.65
N TRP A 164 -4.29 9.20 11.24
CA TRP A 164 -2.82 9.18 11.23
C TRP A 164 -2.22 10.33 10.39
N LEU A 165 -2.78 10.61 9.21
CA LEU A 165 -2.31 11.71 8.34
C LEU A 165 -2.47 13.09 9.01
N ILE A 166 -3.54 13.30 9.77
CA ILE A 166 -3.80 14.55 10.49
C ILE A 166 -2.88 14.67 11.71
N ASP A 167 -2.83 13.61 12.53
CA ASP A 167 -2.09 13.60 13.79
C ASP A 167 -0.57 13.78 13.59
N ASN A 168 -0.06 13.39 12.42
CA ASN A 168 1.36 13.51 12.05
C ASN A 168 1.67 14.71 11.12
N ASP A 169 0.71 15.64 10.92
CA ASP A 169 0.82 16.75 9.97
C ASP A 169 1.36 16.31 8.59
N ALA A 170 0.91 15.13 8.15
CA ALA A 170 1.55 14.39 7.08
C ALA A 170 1.32 15.04 5.71
N LEU A 171 0.35 15.96 5.59
CA LEU A 171 0.08 16.70 4.36
C LEU A 171 1.05 17.86 4.14
N HIS A 172 1.60 18.46 5.20
CA HIS A 172 2.52 19.60 5.09
C HIS A 172 3.76 19.26 4.23
N ARG A 173 4.22 18.00 4.27
CA ARG A 173 5.34 17.56 3.41
C ARG A 173 4.99 17.64 1.92
N LEU A 174 3.76 17.34 1.52
CA LEU A 174 3.33 17.41 0.12
C LEU A 174 3.35 18.85 -0.38
N TYR A 175 2.94 19.79 0.48
CA TYR A 175 3.12 21.22 0.23
C TYR A 175 4.60 21.57 0.06
N SER A 176 5.44 21.19 1.03
CA SER A 176 6.89 21.47 1.04
C SER A 176 7.61 20.96 -0.22
N ILE A 177 7.34 19.71 -0.62
CA ILE A 177 7.92 19.11 -1.83
C ILE A 177 7.44 19.87 -3.08
N SER A 178 6.17 20.26 -3.13
CA SER A 178 5.61 20.98 -4.28
C SER A 178 6.25 22.35 -4.51
N GLN A 179 6.52 23.09 -3.43
CA GLN A 179 7.18 24.40 -3.52
C GLN A 179 8.66 24.26 -3.92
N GLY A 180 9.35 23.23 -3.43
CA GLY A 180 10.73 22.94 -3.84
C GLY A 180 10.89 22.64 -5.33
N LEU A 181 9.87 22.03 -5.97
CA LEU A 181 9.84 21.77 -7.41
C LEU A 181 9.57 23.04 -8.23
N GLU A 182 8.77 23.98 -7.73
CA GLU A 182 8.45 25.25 -8.42
C GLU A 182 9.67 26.19 -8.49
N HIS A 183 10.61 26.09 -7.57
CA HIS A 183 11.84 26.89 -7.56
C HIS A 183 13.00 26.32 -8.40
N GLN A 184 12.84 25.12 -8.98
CA GLN A 184 13.83 24.49 -9.86
C GLN A 184 13.44 24.53 -11.35
N GLY A 185 12.30 25.13 -11.68
CA GLY A 185 11.77 25.28 -13.04
C GLY A 185 12.10 26.61 -13.72
#